data_AF-A6LTV5-F1
#
_entry.id   AF-A6LTV5-F1
#
_cell.length_a   1.000
_cell.length_b   1.000
_cell.length_c   1.000
_cell.angle_alpha   90.00
_cell.angle_beta   90.00
_cell.angle_gamma   90.00
#
_symmetry.space_group_name_H-M   'P 1'
#
loop_
_entity.id
_entity.type
_entity.pdbx_description
1 polymer ?
#
loop_
_entity_poly.entity_id
_entity_poly.type
_entity_poly.pdbx_seq_one_letter_code
_entity_poly.pdbx_strand_id
1 'polypeptide(L)'
;MDYKKRDKEVKKLKDKYKSDTTLVRKRDYENFVQIKESGKEGKSKLFENYTYRNNKWKCDPITFDDKEYIFCSFIESKFGKSAVLREEDMYHVQVNFWNVTFNNCNFENIYFEASRFWGCKFINCNFSEFGVVFDNCVFRNIEIEYDENKNEHVDINVSTEFESCTFTRTRFRNSTTSNMIFENNTFILSSFTDCEMEDCIFDGNAFYSTIINNSNILNLNIIRIVNANIEFHFTNQEKDTNLHKSIYVSKIDNKYITKGKDDFKILAKMYYTLINYLQSKNLDTDNMSEYRFLYSYYSMLSKQRLNQIWDRISWLICGFGEKIERLFGWFIFFILAPAAGYMISGIKVGESVINYDVIGGTPVGLDKWMEDFGMCLHFSIVTFSTVGYGNIIPDGLGSYIISASQILIGILFIATLTSVTIKKILK
;
A
#
# COMPACT_ATOMS: atom_id res chain seq x y z
N MET A 1 3.41 -5.18 10.49
CA MET A 1 3.85 -3.85 10.06
C MET A 1 3.23 -2.79 10.98
N ASP A 2 4.00 -1.79 11.42
CA ASP A 2 3.45 -0.64 12.15
C ASP A 2 3.05 0.46 11.15
N TYR A 3 1.77 0.46 10.79
CA TYR A 3 1.21 1.41 9.84
C TYR A 3 1.32 2.87 10.32
N LYS A 4 1.15 3.13 11.62
CA LYS A 4 1.19 4.51 12.15
C LYS A 4 2.59 5.11 12.00
N LYS A 5 3.62 4.32 12.31
CA LYS A 5 5.01 4.74 12.13
C LYS A 5 5.34 4.98 10.66
N ARG A 6 4.99 4.04 9.78
CA ARG A 6 5.26 4.14 8.33
C ARG A 6 4.52 5.30 7.67
N ASP A 7 3.23 5.49 7.96
CA ASP A 7 2.47 6.66 7.48
C ASP A 7 3.13 7.98 7.92
N LYS A 8 3.69 8.04 9.13
CA LYS A 8 4.41 9.23 9.63
C LYS A 8 5.74 9.44 8.88
N GLU A 9 6.45 8.38 8.54
CA GLU A 9 7.67 8.44 7.73
C GLU A 9 7.37 8.96 6.33
N VAL A 10 6.31 8.47 5.67
CA VAL A 10 5.87 8.94 4.35
C VAL A 10 5.46 10.42 4.40
N LYS A 11 4.75 10.84 5.44
CA LYS A 11 4.41 12.27 5.62
C LYS A 11 5.65 13.15 5.70
N LYS A 12 6.65 12.75 6.51
CA LYS A 12 7.93 13.48 6.59
C LYS A 12 8.67 13.51 5.25
N LEU A 13 8.65 12.41 4.50
CA LEU A 13 9.25 12.35 3.17
C LEU A 13 8.55 13.30 2.20
N LYS A 14 7.21 13.33 2.20
CA LYS A 14 6.41 14.26 1.42
C LYS A 14 6.74 15.72 1.78
N ASP A 15 6.79 16.03 3.08
CA ASP A 15 7.14 17.37 3.56
C ASP A 15 8.55 17.77 3.13
N LYS A 16 9.49 16.82 3.13
CA LYS A 16 10.84 17.03 2.58
C LYS A 16 10.79 17.36 1.08
N TYR A 17 10.10 16.57 0.25
CA TYR A 17 9.98 16.85 -1.19
C TYR A 17 9.38 18.23 -1.47
N LYS A 18 8.34 18.63 -0.73
CA LYS A 18 7.74 19.97 -0.86
C LYS A 18 8.72 21.08 -0.42
N SER A 19 9.49 20.85 0.65
CA SER A 19 10.52 21.79 1.12
C SER A 19 11.64 21.96 0.10
N ASP A 20 12.19 20.85 -0.39
CA ASP A 20 13.24 20.80 -1.41
C ASP A 20 12.79 21.54 -2.69
N THR A 21 11.57 21.24 -3.17
CA THR A 21 10.94 21.93 -4.31
C THR A 21 10.82 23.43 -4.08
N THR A 22 10.44 23.86 -2.87
CA THR A 22 10.27 25.28 -2.53
C THR A 22 11.62 26.02 -2.51
N LEU A 23 12.67 25.38 -2.00
CA LEU A 23 14.02 25.93 -1.96
C LEU A 23 14.56 26.15 -3.38
N VAL A 24 14.48 25.12 -4.23
CA VAL A 24 14.88 25.21 -5.64
C VAL A 24 14.08 26.28 -6.37
N ARG A 25 12.75 26.26 -6.21
CA ARG A 25 11.86 27.25 -6.83
C ARG A 25 12.22 28.69 -6.49
N LYS A 26 12.65 28.96 -5.24
CA LYS A 26 13.08 30.31 -4.83
C LYS A 26 14.37 30.73 -5.55
N ARG A 27 15.36 29.84 -5.64
CA ARG A 27 16.63 30.06 -6.35
C ARG A 27 16.39 30.32 -7.83
N ASP A 28 15.60 29.46 -8.47
CA ASP A 28 15.19 29.62 -9.87
C ASP A 28 14.51 30.97 -10.09
N TYR A 29 13.59 31.36 -9.21
CA TYR A 29 12.90 32.64 -9.31
C TYR A 29 13.87 33.82 -9.35
N GLU A 30 14.84 33.85 -8.43
CA GLU A 30 15.87 34.90 -8.38
C GLU A 30 16.70 34.95 -9.68
N ASN A 31 17.08 33.78 -10.22
CA ASN A 31 17.80 33.68 -11.49
C ASN A 31 16.97 34.24 -12.67
N PHE A 32 15.69 33.87 -12.78
CA PHE A 32 14.84 34.35 -13.88
C PHE A 32 14.48 35.83 -13.76
N VAL A 33 14.43 36.40 -12.55
CA VAL A 33 14.32 37.85 -12.36
C VAL A 33 15.53 38.57 -12.94
N GLN A 34 16.75 38.09 -12.66
CA GLN A 34 17.97 38.68 -13.23
C GLN A 34 18.01 38.58 -14.75
N ILE A 35 17.56 37.44 -15.33
CA ILE A 35 17.47 37.27 -16.79
C ILE A 35 16.51 38.30 -17.39
N LYS A 36 15.33 38.47 -16.80
CA LYS A 36 14.32 39.44 -17.21
C LYS A 36 14.85 40.88 -17.13
N GLU A 37 15.46 41.26 -16.02
CA GLU A 37 16.07 42.60 -15.85
C GLU A 37 17.20 42.87 -16.84
N SER A 38 17.96 41.83 -17.23
CA SER A 38 19.01 41.95 -18.24
C SER A 38 18.51 42.07 -19.68
N GLY A 39 17.19 41.97 -19.92
CA GLY A 39 16.57 42.01 -21.25
C GLY A 39 16.93 40.81 -22.13
N LYS A 40 17.44 39.73 -21.55
CA LYS A 40 17.84 38.50 -22.25
C LYS A 40 16.74 37.43 -22.21
N GLU A 41 15.55 37.78 -21.76
CA GLU A 41 14.40 36.89 -21.81
C GLU A 41 14.10 36.51 -23.27
N GLY A 42 13.97 35.20 -23.52
CA GLY A 42 13.57 34.68 -24.82
C GLY A 42 12.10 34.99 -25.12
N LYS A 43 11.48 34.20 -26.00
CA LYS A 43 10.03 34.31 -26.30
C LYS A 43 9.13 33.66 -25.23
N SER A 44 9.63 33.45 -24.02
CA SER A 44 8.94 32.69 -22.97
C SER A 44 8.05 33.62 -22.14
N LYS A 45 6.86 33.15 -21.78
CA LYS A 45 5.98 33.89 -20.87
C LYS A 45 6.49 33.79 -19.44
N LEU A 46 6.78 34.93 -18.82
CA LEU A 46 7.52 35.03 -17.56
C LEU A 46 6.77 35.88 -16.53
N PHE A 47 6.45 35.28 -15.38
CA PHE A 47 5.87 35.97 -14.21
C PHE A 47 4.49 36.59 -14.46
N GLU A 48 3.66 35.92 -15.27
CA GLU A 48 2.30 36.38 -15.60
C GLU A 48 1.22 35.50 -14.97
N ASN A 49 0.13 36.14 -14.55
CA ASN A 49 -1.08 35.46 -14.08
C ASN A 49 -2.18 35.59 -15.14
N TYR A 50 -2.64 34.46 -15.65
CA TYR A 50 -3.68 34.36 -16.66
C TYR A 50 -5.00 33.94 -15.98
N THR A 51 -6.06 34.71 -16.21
CA THR A 51 -7.40 34.40 -15.67
C THR A 51 -8.44 34.58 -16.77
N TYR A 52 -8.85 33.48 -17.40
CA TYR A 52 -9.78 33.53 -18.53
C TYR A 52 -11.26 33.39 -18.13
N ARG A 53 -11.54 32.84 -16.94
CA ARG A 53 -12.91 32.63 -16.39
C ARG A 53 -13.86 31.86 -17.31
N ASN A 54 -13.32 30.99 -18.16
CA ASN A 54 -14.07 30.16 -19.10
C ASN A 54 -14.38 28.75 -18.54
N ASN A 55 -14.35 28.58 -17.23
CA ASN A 55 -14.60 27.29 -16.57
C ASN A 55 -16.05 26.81 -16.57
N LYS A 56 -16.99 27.68 -16.94
CA LYS A 56 -18.40 27.30 -17.04
C LYS A 56 -18.57 26.25 -18.13
N TRP A 57 -19.48 25.31 -17.92
CA TRP A 57 -19.70 24.19 -18.83
C TRP A 57 -19.98 24.62 -20.29
N LYS A 58 -20.66 25.76 -20.48
CA LYS A 58 -21.02 26.31 -21.81
C LYS A 58 -19.88 27.02 -22.53
N CYS A 59 -18.79 27.34 -21.83
CA CYS A 59 -17.68 28.08 -22.41
C CYS A 59 -16.72 27.14 -23.09
N ASP A 60 -16.29 27.52 -24.29
CA ASP A 60 -15.30 26.77 -25.04
C ASP A 60 -13.93 26.82 -24.34
N PRO A 61 -13.19 25.70 -24.37
CA PRO A 61 -11.81 25.69 -23.92
C PRO A 61 -10.92 26.57 -24.81
N ILE A 62 -9.87 27.13 -24.22
CA ILE A 62 -8.81 27.85 -24.93
C ILE A 62 -7.59 26.98 -25.18
N THR A 63 -6.70 27.44 -26.05
CA THR A 63 -5.39 26.82 -26.32
C THR A 63 -4.27 27.53 -25.56
N PHE A 64 -3.09 26.92 -25.58
CA PHE A 64 -1.86 27.58 -25.12
C PHE A 64 -1.25 28.35 -26.30
N ASP A 65 -1.00 29.64 -26.14
CA ASP A 65 -0.51 30.50 -27.22
C ASP A 65 1.02 30.39 -27.40
N ASP A 66 1.72 30.01 -26.34
CA ASP A 66 3.17 29.90 -26.29
C ASP A 66 3.65 28.48 -26.02
N LYS A 67 4.89 28.21 -26.41
CA LYS A 67 5.56 26.92 -26.21
C LYS A 67 6.19 26.78 -24.83
N GLU A 68 6.35 27.88 -24.09
CA GLU A 68 7.01 27.89 -22.80
C GLU A 68 6.43 28.92 -21.85
N TYR A 69 6.12 28.47 -20.63
CA TYR A 69 5.62 29.29 -19.54
C TYR A 69 6.48 29.05 -18.30
N ILE A 70 6.98 30.13 -17.72
CA ILE A 70 7.93 30.12 -16.62
C ILE A 70 7.39 31.00 -15.49
N PHE A 71 7.29 30.46 -14.27
CA PHE A 71 6.80 31.18 -13.09
C PHE A 71 5.44 31.88 -13.29
N CYS A 72 4.59 31.30 -14.14
CA CYS A 72 3.25 31.81 -14.43
C CYS A 72 2.19 31.13 -13.57
N SER A 73 1.01 31.73 -13.47
CA SER A 73 -0.18 31.06 -12.94
C SER A 73 -1.35 31.11 -13.91
N PHE A 74 -2.06 30.01 -14.06
CA PHE A 74 -3.37 29.96 -14.72
C PHE A 74 -4.44 29.77 -13.65
N ILE A 75 -5.43 30.66 -13.63
CA ILE A 75 -6.46 30.70 -12.61
C ILE A 75 -7.82 30.64 -13.29
N GLU A 76 -8.71 29.79 -12.81
CA GLU A 76 -10.08 29.69 -13.30
C GLU A 76 -10.17 29.58 -14.83
N SER A 77 -9.33 28.73 -15.42
CA SER A 77 -9.17 28.63 -16.87
C SER A 77 -9.42 27.21 -17.39
N LYS A 78 -10.11 27.11 -18.52
CA LYS A 78 -10.44 25.86 -19.20
C LYS A 78 -9.65 25.74 -20.50
N PHE A 79 -8.85 24.69 -20.63
CA PHE A 79 -7.99 24.41 -21.78
C PHE A 79 -8.46 23.20 -22.58
N GLY A 80 -8.20 23.22 -23.89
CA GLY A 80 -8.35 22.07 -24.76
C GLY A 80 -9.34 22.23 -25.91
N LYS A 81 -10.23 21.26 -26.08
CA LYS A 81 -11.18 21.24 -27.20
C LYS A 81 -12.50 20.60 -26.81
N SER A 82 -13.62 21.12 -27.30
CA SER A 82 -14.95 20.54 -27.05
C SER A 82 -15.32 19.44 -28.05
N ALA A 83 -16.28 18.60 -27.67
CA ALA A 83 -16.94 17.62 -28.55
C ALA A 83 -16.00 16.65 -29.29
N VAL A 84 -15.07 16.04 -28.56
CA VAL A 84 -14.11 15.07 -29.10
C VAL A 84 -14.60 13.63 -28.89
N LEU A 85 -14.54 12.80 -29.94
CA LEU A 85 -14.93 11.38 -29.90
C LEU A 85 -13.76 10.41 -30.08
N ARG A 86 -12.61 10.91 -30.55
CA ARG A 86 -11.41 10.13 -30.83
C ARG A 86 -10.17 10.90 -30.39
N GLU A 87 -9.12 10.18 -30.06
CA GLU A 87 -7.88 10.74 -29.53
C GLU A 87 -7.12 11.62 -30.55
N GLU A 88 -7.17 11.24 -31.83
CA GLU A 88 -6.63 12.03 -32.94
C GLU A 88 -7.29 13.41 -33.08
N ASP A 89 -8.53 13.56 -32.62
CA ASP A 89 -9.29 14.80 -32.72
C ASP A 89 -9.07 15.72 -31.50
N MET A 90 -8.28 15.31 -30.49
CA MET A 90 -7.96 16.08 -29.29
C MET A 90 -7.13 17.34 -29.61
N TYR A 91 -7.02 18.26 -28.65
CA TYR A 91 -6.05 19.36 -28.75
C TYR A 91 -4.64 18.83 -28.48
N HIS A 92 -3.89 18.58 -29.55
CA HIS A 92 -2.49 18.15 -29.49
C HIS A 92 -1.58 19.35 -29.24
N VAL A 93 -0.75 19.25 -28.21
CA VAL A 93 0.13 20.35 -27.81
C VAL A 93 1.45 19.85 -27.22
N GLN A 94 2.52 20.55 -27.56
CA GLN A 94 3.83 20.42 -26.92
C GLN A 94 4.19 21.74 -26.23
N VAL A 95 4.21 21.74 -24.89
CA VAL A 95 4.50 22.94 -24.08
C VAL A 95 5.44 22.59 -22.92
N ASN A 96 6.35 23.51 -22.60
CA ASN A 96 7.16 23.46 -21.40
C ASN A 96 6.55 24.38 -20.32
N PHE A 97 6.31 23.82 -19.14
CA PHE A 97 5.84 24.53 -17.96
C PHE A 97 6.89 24.42 -16.86
N TRP A 98 7.48 25.54 -16.46
CA TRP A 98 8.49 25.63 -15.40
C TRP A 98 7.94 26.44 -14.24
N ASN A 99 7.81 25.80 -13.09
CA ASN A 99 7.28 26.40 -11.87
C ASN A 99 5.88 27.04 -12.07
N VAL A 100 5.05 26.48 -12.96
CA VAL A 100 3.72 27.01 -13.26
C VAL A 100 2.68 26.48 -12.27
N THR A 101 1.76 27.35 -11.86
CA THR A 101 0.63 26.98 -11.00
C THR A 101 -0.68 27.02 -11.78
N PHE A 102 -1.39 25.91 -11.86
CA PHE A 102 -2.76 25.82 -12.36
C PHE A 102 -3.71 25.74 -11.16
N ASN A 103 -4.59 26.73 -11.01
CA ASN A 103 -5.51 26.82 -9.88
C ASN A 103 -6.95 26.89 -10.37
N ASN A 104 -7.78 25.92 -9.94
CA ASN A 104 -9.16 25.77 -10.39
C ASN A 104 -9.26 25.70 -11.93
N CYS A 105 -8.37 24.96 -12.59
CA CYS A 105 -8.35 24.85 -14.06
C CYS A 105 -9.02 23.57 -14.56
N ASN A 106 -9.65 23.64 -15.73
CA ASN A 106 -10.21 22.49 -16.42
C ASN A 106 -9.36 22.15 -17.64
N PHE A 107 -9.09 20.86 -17.86
CA PHE A 107 -8.41 20.34 -19.03
C PHE A 107 -9.36 19.36 -19.71
N GLU A 108 -9.86 19.72 -20.89
CA GLU A 108 -10.89 18.97 -21.62
C GLU A 108 -10.31 18.54 -22.97
N ASN A 109 -10.17 17.23 -23.19
CA ASN A 109 -9.76 16.67 -24.47
C ASN A 109 -8.40 17.18 -24.97
N ILE A 110 -7.38 17.19 -24.09
CA ILE A 110 -6.02 17.63 -24.41
C ILE A 110 -5.07 16.44 -24.51
N TYR A 111 -4.24 16.45 -25.55
CA TYR A 111 -3.12 15.54 -25.73
C TYR A 111 -1.82 16.33 -25.57
N PHE A 112 -1.17 16.20 -24.43
CA PHE A 112 0.17 16.70 -24.20
C PHE A 112 1.17 15.70 -24.77
N GLU A 113 1.86 16.09 -25.84
CA GLU A 113 2.91 15.30 -26.47
C GLU A 113 4.27 15.90 -26.14
N ALA A 114 5.20 15.09 -25.63
CA ALA A 114 6.58 15.51 -25.35
C ALA A 114 6.69 16.83 -24.55
N SER A 115 5.73 17.06 -23.66
CA SER A 115 5.60 18.28 -22.86
C SER A 115 6.35 18.13 -21.53
N ARG A 116 6.73 19.26 -20.93
CA ARG A 116 7.48 19.28 -19.65
C ARG A 116 6.70 20.00 -18.58
N PHE A 117 6.68 19.44 -17.39
CA PHE A 117 6.01 20.00 -16.21
C PHE A 117 6.98 19.94 -15.03
N TRP A 118 7.87 20.93 -14.92
CA TRP A 118 8.90 20.96 -13.88
C TRP A 118 8.48 21.87 -12.72
N GLY A 119 8.44 21.33 -11.50
CA GLY A 119 8.05 22.09 -10.31
C GLY A 119 6.64 22.70 -10.39
N CYS A 120 5.76 22.10 -11.21
CA CYS A 120 4.42 22.62 -11.44
C CYS A 120 3.49 22.23 -10.29
N LYS A 121 2.43 23.03 -10.09
CA LYS A 121 1.36 22.72 -9.13
C LYS A 121 0.01 22.79 -9.80
N PHE A 122 -0.78 21.73 -9.65
CA PHE A 122 -2.17 21.66 -10.07
C PHE A 122 -3.04 21.60 -8.83
N ILE A 123 -3.87 22.61 -8.62
CA ILE A 123 -4.70 22.74 -7.42
C ILE A 123 -6.14 22.82 -7.87
N ASN A 124 -6.99 21.94 -7.33
CA ASN A 124 -8.42 21.86 -7.66
C ASN A 124 -8.70 21.78 -9.17
N CYS A 125 -7.84 21.10 -9.91
CA CYS A 125 -7.99 20.99 -11.36
C CYS A 125 -8.85 19.79 -11.77
N ASN A 126 -9.54 19.89 -12.90
CA ASN A 126 -10.35 18.81 -13.44
C ASN A 126 -9.84 18.40 -14.83
N PHE A 127 -9.52 17.13 -15.01
CA PHE A 127 -9.14 16.51 -16.28
C PHE A 127 -10.32 15.64 -16.72
N SER A 128 -10.97 15.97 -17.83
CA SER A 128 -12.31 15.41 -18.08
C SER A 128 -12.69 15.26 -19.56
N GLU A 129 -13.99 15.02 -19.80
CA GLU A 129 -14.61 14.72 -21.09
C GLU A 129 -14.19 13.35 -21.68
N PHE A 130 -13.71 13.33 -22.93
CA PHE A 130 -13.16 12.13 -23.55
C PHE A 130 -11.88 11.68 -22.85
N GLY A 131 -11.06 12.65 -22.40
CA GLY A 131 -9.93 12.41 -21.53
C GLY A 131 -8.80 13.42 -21.71
N VAL A 132 -7.73 13.24 -20.95
CA VAL A 132 -6.47 13.99 -21.11
C VAL A 132 -5.33 12.99 -21.20
N VAL A 133 -4.42 13.20 -22.16
CA VAL A 133 -3.29 12.32 -22.40
C VAL A 133 -2.00 13.08 -22.12
N PHE A 134 -1.12 12.48 -21.33
CA PHE A 134 0.27 12.88 -21.18
C PHE A 134 1.11 11.78 -21.80
N ASP A 135 1.61 12.00 -23.01
CA ASP A 135 2.43 11.03 -23.75
C ASP A 135 3.85 11.56 -23.93
N ASN A 136 4.84 10.73 -23.60
CA ASN A 136 6.26 11.09 -23.58
C ASN A 136 6.56 12.38 -22.79
N CYS A 137 5.76 12.67 -21.75
CA CYS A 137 5.90 13.88 -20.95
C CYS A 137 6.92 13.70 -19.82
N VAL A 138 7.55 14.80 -19.41
CA VAL A 138 8.57 14.82 -18.35
C VAL A 138 8.10 15.68 -17.18
N PHE A 139 7.90 15.06 -16.03
CA PHE A 139 7.52 15.72 -14.78
C PHE A 139 8.67 15.82 -13.77
N ARG A 140 9.70 14.99 -13.95
CA ARG A 140 10.90 14.97 -13.12
C ARG A 140 11.81 16.15 -13.42
N ASN A 141 12.28 16.81 -12.37
CA ASN A 141 13.40 17.74 -12.41
C ASN A 141 14.31 17.49 -11.19
N ILE A 142 15.62 17.46 -11.43
CA ILE A 142 16.64 17.20 -10.40
C ILE A 142 17.67 18.31 -10.47
N GLU A 143 17.95 18.92 -9.32
CA GLU A 143 19.13 19.76 -9.13
C GLU A 143 20.20 19.00 -8.37
N ILE A 144 21.47 19.28 -8.68
CA ILE A 144 22.61 18.74 -7.96
C ILE A 144 23.19 19.86 -7.11
N GLU A 145 23.19 19.68 -5.79
CA GLU A 145 23.78 20.63 -4.86
C GLU A 145 24.93 19.98 -4.08
N TYR A 146 25.92 20.76 -3.69
CA TYR A 146 26.99 20.29 -2.82
C TYR A 146 26.59 20.48 -1.36
N ASP A 147 26.43 19.39 -0.61
CA ASP A 147 26.12 19.43 0.82
C ASP A 147 27.44 19.52 1.61
N GLU A 148 27.78 20.72 2.09
CA GLU A 148 29.00 20.98 2.86
C GLU A 148 29.11 20.10 4.11
N ASN A 149 27.98 19.72 4.73
CA ASN A 149 28.01 18.91 5.95
C ASN A 149 28.37 17.44 5.66
N LYS A 150 28.00 16.95 4.48
CA LYS A 150 28.27 15.58 4.04
C LYS A 150 29.49 15.46 3.13
N ASN A 151 30.02 16.60 2.67
CA ASN A 151 31.14 16.67 1.74
C ASN A 151 30.87 15.87 0.45
N GLU A 152 29.62 15.92 -0.05
CA GLU A 152 29.17 15.19 -1.24
C GLU A 152 28.16 16.00 -2.06
N HIS A 153 28.01 15.66 -3.34
CA HIS A 153 26.91 16.15 -4.16
C HIS A 153 25.64 15.35 -3.84
N VAL A 154 24.54 16.06 -3.62
CA VAL A 154 23.23 15.53 -3.27
C VAL A 154 22.23 15.94 -4.34
N ASP A 155 21.47 14.96 -4.81
CA ASP A 155 20.34 15.19 -5.71
C ASP A 155 19.15 15.77 -4.94
N ILE A 156 18.67 16.93 -5.38
CA ILE A 156 17.47 17.60 -4.88
C ILE A 156 16.36 17.41 -5.92
N ASN A 157 15.37 16.59 -5.57
CA ASN A 157 14.23 16.33 -6.43
C ASN A 157 13.20 17.46 -6.34
N VAL A 158 12.86 18.03 -7.49
CA VAL A 158 11.81 19.03 -7.63
C VAL A 158 10.52 18.32 -8.04
N SER A 159 9.57 18.25 -7.12
CA SER A 159 8.30 17.55 -7.32
C SER A 159 7.30 18.39 -8.11
N THR A 160 6.57 17.75 -9.02
CA THR A 160 5.32 18.29 -9.57
C THR A 160 4.15 17.74 -8.77
N GLU A 161 3.27 18.64 -8.33
CA GLU A 161 2.25 18.38 -7.32
C GLU A 161 0.83 18.50 -7.91
N PHE A 162 -0.02 17.53 -7.59
CA PHE A 162 -1.46 17.55 -7.87
C PHE A 162 -2.22 17.48 -6.56
N GLU A 163 -2.99 18.52 -6.25
CA GLU A 163 -3.75 18.66 -5.02
C GLU A 163 -5.24 18.82 -5.32
N SER A 164 -6.07 17.97 -4.73
CA SER A 164 -7.53 18.03 -4.82
C SER A 164 -8.05 18.04 -6.26
N CYS A 165 -7.33 17.39 -7.17
CA CYS A 165 -7.70 17.29 -8.58
C CYS A 165 -8.57 16.06 -8.87
N THR A 166 -9.34 16.14 -9.96
CA THR A 166 -10.11 15.02 -10.49
C THR A 166 -9.57 14.60 -11.85
N PHE A 167 -9.21 13.34 -11.99
CA PHE A 167 -8.68 12.73 -13.21
C PHE A 167 -9.70 11.77 -13.78
N THR A 168 -10.44 12.18 -14.81
CA THR A 168 -11.39 11.32 -15.52
C THR A 168 -10.84 10.93 -16.88
N ARG A 169 -10.63 9.63 -17.09
CA ARG A 169 -10.03 9.07 -18.31
C ARG A 169 -8.66 9.71 -18.63
N THR A 170 -7.90 10.04 -17.60
CA THR A 170 -6.56 10.61 -17.76
C THR A 170 -5.55 9.49 -17.98
N ARG A 171 -4.69 9.64 -18.99
CA ARG A 171 -3.72 8.61 -19.37
C ARG A 171 -2.32 9.20 -19.40
N PHE A 172 -1.46 8.70 -18.52
CA PHE A 172 -0.02 8.92 -18.59
C PHE A 172 0.60 7.75 -19.35
N ARG A 173 1.41 8.05 -20.37
CA ARG A 173 2.06 7.08 -21.26
C ARG A 173 3.52 7.45 -21.46
N ASN A 174 4.42 6.47 -21.38
CA ASN A 174 5.85 6.65 -21.72
C ASN A 174 6.49 7.86 -21.02
N SER A 175 6.00 8.22 -19.83
CA SER A 175 6.28 9.50 -19.20
C SER A 175 7.17 9.32 -17.97
N THR A 176 8.09 10.26 -17.77
CA THR A 176 8.92 10.31 -16.56
C THR A 176 8.17 11.07 -15.47
N THR A 177 7.64 10.32 -14.51
CA THR A 177 6.74 10.77 -13.44
C THR A 177 7.36 10.64 -12.04
N SER A 178 8.66 10.41 -11.95
CA SER A 178 9.34 10.19 -10.67
C SER A 178 9.16 11.40 -9.73
N ASN A 179 9.09 11.12 -8.42
CA ASN A 179 8.93 12.11 -7.34
C ASN A 179 7.66 12.98 -7.40
N MET A 180 6.66 12.61 -8.21
CA MET A 180 5.37 13.31 -8.21
C MET A 180 4.59 13.10 -6.91
N ILE A 181 3.84 14.13 -6.53
CA ILE A 181 2.99 14.11 -5.34
C ILE A 181 1.54 14.26 -5.76
N PHE A 182 0.72 13.28 -5.41
CA PHE A 182 -0.73 13.31 -5.59
C PHE A 182 -1.38 13.37 -4.21
N GLU A 183 -1.96 14.52 -3.85
CA GLU A 183 -2.65 14.75 -2.58
C GLU A 183 -4.16 14.95 -2.75
N ASN A 184 -4.96 14.13 -2.08
CA ASN A 184 -6.43 14.23 -2.02
C ASN A 184 -7.13 14.23 -3.40
N ASN A 185 -6.58 13.55 -4.40
CA ASN A 185 -7.15 13.48 -5.74
C ASN A 185 -8.13 12.32 -5.92
N THR A 186 -8.94 12.42 -6.97
CA THR A 186 -9.82 11.35 -7.43
C THR A 186 -9.43 10.90 -8.83
N PHE A 187 -9.15 9.60 -9.00
CA PHE A 187 -8.84 8.99 -10.29
C PHE A 187 -10.01 8.12 -10.75
N ILE A 188 -10.51 8.35 -11.96
CA ILE A 188 -11.66 7.65 -12.54
C ILE A 188 -11.29 7.17 -13.93
N LEU A 189 -11.23 5.85 -14.14
CA LEU A 189 -10.86 5.24 -15.41
C LEU A 189 -9.51 5.76 -15.96
N SER A 190 -8.58 6.07 -15.05
CA SER A 190 -7.29 6.68 -15.38
C SER A 190 -6.16 5.65 -15.33
N SER A 191 -5.10 5.89 -16.10
CA SER A 191 -3.99 4.94 -16.19
C SER A 191 -2.62 5.58 -16.24
N PHE A 192 -1.63 4.84 -15.74
CA PHE A 192 -0.20 5.07 -15.93
C PHE A 192 0.33 3.86 -16.69
N THR A 193 0.91 4.06 -17.86
CA THR A 193 1.34 2.98 -18.76
C THR A 193 2.75 3.26 -19.25
N ASP A 194 3.66 2.32 -19.03
CA ASP A 194 5.08 2.47 -19.40
C ASP A 194 5.71 3.76 -18.80
N CYS A 195 5.33 4.13 -17.56
CA CYS A 195 5.82 5.31 -16.87
C CYS A 195 6.97 5.00 -15.88
N GLU A 196 7.87 5.96 -15.70
CA GLU A 196 8.88 5.94 -14.62
C GLU A 196 8.25 6.62 -13.40
N MET A 197 7.75 5.84 -12.43
CA MET A 197 6.97 6.31 -11.27
C MET A 197 7.74 6.14 -9.95
N GLU A 198 9.05 6.23 -9.99
CA GLU A 198 9.88 6.05 -8.81
C GLU A 198 9.60 7.15 -7.78
N ASP A 199 9.59 6.79 -6.49
CA ASP A 199 9.44 7.73 -5.39
C ASP A 199 8.14 8.57 -5.42
N CYS A 200 7.14 8.14 -6.18
CA CYS A 200 5.83 8.78 -6.21
C CYS A 200 5.10 8.64 -4.86
N ILE A 201 4.37 9.69 -4.48
CA ILE A 201 3.57 9.70 -3.25
C ILE A 201 2.10 9.95 -3.60
N PHE A 202 1.26 8.95 -3.32
CA PHE A 202 -0.19 9.07 -3.32
C PHE A 202 -0.68 9.19 -1.89
N ASP A 203 -1.17 10.36 -1.52
CA ASP A 203 -1.65 10.65 -0.18
C ASP A 203 -3.10 11.13 -0.15
N GLY A 204 -4.01 10.32 0.40
CA GLY A 204 -5.43 10.74 0.53
C GLY A 204 -6.27 10.51 -0.72
N ASN A 205 -5.79 9.73 -1.69
CA ASN A 205 -6.45 9.61 -3.00
C ASN A 205 -7.57 8.56 -3.03
N ALA A 206 -8.52 8.77 -3.94
CA ALA A 206 -9.57 7.82 -4.29
C ALA A 206 -9.33 7.26 -5.70
N PHE A 207 -9.21 5.94 -5.82
CA PHE A 207 -9.03 5.25 -7.09
C PHE A 207 -10.31 4.55 -7.53
N TYR A 208 -10.79 4.84 -8.73
CA TYR A 208 -11.94 4.21 -9.38
C TYR A 208 -11.50 3.66 -10.74
N SER A 209 -11.24 2.36 -10.80
CA SER A 209 -10.75 1.69 -12.01
C SER A 209 -9.46 2.34 -12.52
N THR A 210 -8.51 2.53 -11.62
CA THR A 210 -7.18 3.07 -11.94
C THR A 210 -6.22 1.93 -12.26
N ILE A 211 -5.41 2.08 -13.30
CA ILE A 211 -4.48 1.04 -13.73
C ILE A 211 -3.05 1.58 -13.77
N ILE A 212 -2.13 0.87 -13.13
CA ILE A 212 -0.70 1.06 -13.33
C ILE A 212 -0.20 -0.16 -14.10
N ASN A 213 0.23 0.05 -15.35
CA ASN A 213 0.66 -1.01 -16.25
C ASN A 213 2.09 -0.76 -16.71
N ASN A 214 2.95 -1.77 -16.67
CA ASN A 214 4.35 -1.71 -17.15
C ASN A 214 5.17 -0.51 -16.64
N SER A 215 4.79 0.08 -15.51
CA SER A 215 5.40 1.31 -14.99
C SER A 215 6.33 0.98 -13.83
N ASN A 216 7.50 1.63 -13.76
CA ASN A 216 8.45 1.43 -12.68
C ASN A 216 7.97 2.13 -11.40
N ILE A 217 7.39 1.37 -10.47
CA ILE A 217 6.86 1.88 -9.20
C ILE A 217 7.83 1.74 -8.01
N LEU A 218 9.14 1.82 -8.24
CA LEU A 218 10.13 1.80 -7.18
C LEU A 218 9.80 2.84 -6.09
N ASN A 219 9.86 2.45 -4.81
CA ASN A 219 9.62 3.36 -3.68
C ASN A 219 8.26 4.07 -3.70
N LEU A 220 7.30 3.53 -4.45
CA LEU A 220 5.94 4.05 -4.48
C LEU A 220 5.32 4.00 -3.08
N ASN A 221 4.77 5.14 -2.64
CA ASN A 221 4.07 5.25 -1.37
C ASN A 221 2.59 5.57 -1.63
N ILE A 222 1.69 4.73 -1.12
CA ILE A 222 0.24 4.96 -1.14
C ILE A 222 -0.29 4.94 0.29
N ILE A 223 -0.73 6.10 0.77
CA ILE A 223 -1.23 6.29 2.15
C ILE A 223 -2.60 6.99 2.15
N ARG A 224 -3.35 6.83 3.24
CA ARG A 224 -4.71 7.40 3.43
C ARG A 224 -5.66 7.10 2.25
N ILE A 225 -5.66 5.87 1.75
CA ILE A 225 -6.51 5.44 0.62
C ILE A 225 -7.99 5.66 0.95
N VAL A 226 -8.72 6.36 0.08
CA VAL A 226 -10.16 6.63 0.19
C VAL A 226 -10.97 5.61 -0.62
N ASN A 227 -10.50 5.23 -1.80
CA ASN A 227 -11.03 4.11 -2.58
C ASN A 227 -9.87 3.33 -3.20
N ALA A 228 -9.95 2.00 -3.16
CA ALA A 228 -8.84 1.09 -3.48
C ALA A 228 -9.01 0.37 -4.83
N ASN A 229 -9.86 0.86 -5.74
CA ASN A 229 -10.01 0.28 -7.06
C ASN A 229 -8.86 0.72 -7.99
N ILE A 230 -7.67 0.25 -7.65
CA ILE A 230 -6.41 0.39 -8.36
C ILE A 230 -5.79 -0.99 -8.61
N GLU A 231 -5.23 -1.19 -9.78
CA GLU A 231 -4.63 -2.45 -10.22
C GLU A 231 -3.22 -2.26 -10.75
N PHE A 232 -2.35 -3.23 -10.49
CA PHE A 232 -0.94 -3.24 -10.90
C PHE A 232 -0.69 -4.39 -11.87
N HIS A 233 -0.24 -4.06 -13.08
CA HIS A 233 -0.02 -5.04 -14.15
C HIS A 233 1.41 -4.92 -14.70
N PHE A 234 2.00 -6.06 -15.02
CA PHE A 234 3.29 -6.15 -15.69
C PHE A 234 3.20 -7.21 -16.78
N THR A 235 3.21 -6.79 -18.04
CA THR A 235 3.11 -7.67 -19.22
C THR A 235 4.45 -7.92 -19.89
N ASN A 236 5.42 -7.03 -19.71
CA ASN A 236 6.79 -7.25 -20.20
C ASN A 236 7.46 -8.32 -19.31
N GLN A 237 8.23 -9.24 -19.88
CA GLN A 237 8.78 -10.38 -19.11
C GLN A 237 10.21 -10.13 -18.57
N GLU A 238 10.70 -8.90 -18.67
CA GLU A 238 12.03 -8.56 -18.17
C GLU A 238 12.02 -8.44 -16.64
N LYS A 239 12.60 -9.45 -16.00
CA LYS A 239 12.89 -9.45 -14.57
C LYS A 239 13.97 -8.42 -14.30
N ASP A 240 13.65 -7.41 -13.50
CA ASP A 240 14.63 -6.46 -12.98
C ASP A 240 15.56 -7.18 -12.00
N THR A 241 16.86 -6.89 -12.06
CA THR A 241 17.90 -7.53 -11.24
C THR A 241 18.13 -6.84 -9.89
N ASN A 242 17.45 -5.72 -9.63
CA ASN A 242 17.63 -4.94 -8.40
C ASN A 242 16.84 -5.50 -7.22
N LEU A 243 17.57 -6.08 -6.25
CA LEU A 243 17.05 -6.91 -5.15
C LEU A 243 16.50 -6.17 -3.92
N HIS A 244 16.60 -4.84 -3.83
CA HIS A 244 16.14 -4.10 -2.64
C HIS A 244 15.44 -2.79 -3.00
N LYS A 245 14.12 -2.80 -2.89
CA LYS A 245 13.22 -1.72 -3.30
C LYS A 245 11.99 -1.76 -2.39
N SER A 246 11.57 -0.66 -1.76
CA SER A 246 10.51 -0.69 -0.73
C SER A 246 9.23 -0.01 -1.20
N ILE A 247 8.24 -0.78 -1.65
CA ILE A 247 6.92 -0.25 -1.99
C ILE A 247 6.07 -0.27 -0.73
N TYR A 248 5.41 0.85 -0.44
CA TYR A 248 4.59 0.99 0.75
C TYR A 248 3.14 1.32 0.40
N VAL A 249 2.24 0.37 0.62
CA VAL A 249 0.80 0.56 0.51
C VAL A 249 0.19 0.40 1.90
N SER A 250 -0.31 1.50 2.45
CA SER A 250 -0.94 1.51 3.78
C SER A 250 -2.26 0.75 3.77
N LYS A 251 -2.74 0.42 4.98
CA LYS A 251 -4.04 -0.23 5.15
C LYS A 251 -5.13 0.83 4.99
N ILE A 252 -6.16 0.49 4.21
CA ILE A 252 -7.37 1.33 4.13
C ILE A 252 -8.03 1.48 5.51
N ASP A 253 -8.51 2.68 5.80
CA ASP A 253 -9.29 2.94 7.01
C ASP A 253 -10.69 2.32 6.88
N ASN A 254 -11.15 1.66 7.95
CA ASN A 254 -12.46 1.02 7.99
C ASN A 254 -13.61 1.97 7.67
N LYS A 255 -13.47 3.28 7.95
CA LYS A 255 -14.50 4.28 7.63
C LYS A 255 -14.82 4.40 6.14
N TYR A 256 -13.90 3.99 5.27
CA TYR A 256 -14.09 4.01 3.81
C TYR A 256 -14.62 2.68 3.26
N ILE A 257 -14.69 1.63 4.07
CA ILE A 257 -15.28 0.34 3.70
C ILE A 257 -16.77 0.41 4.01
N THR A 258 -17.58 0.74 3.01
CA THR A 258 -19.02 1.03 3.16
C THR A 258 -19.91 0.00 2.49
N LYS A 259 -19.46 -0.58 1.37
CA LYS A 259 -20.22 -1.56 0.56
C LYS A 259 -20.00 -3.02 1.00
N GLY A 260 -19.29 -3.23 2.10
CA GLY A 260 -19.04 -4.56 2.67
C GLY A 260 -18.31 -5.48 1.69
N LYS A 261 -19.01 -6.49 1.15
CA LYS A 261 -18.39 -7.55 0.32
C LYS A 261 -17.74 -7.04 -0.96
N ASP A 262 -18.32 -6.03 -1.61
CA ASP A 262 -17.77 -5.54 -2.88
C ASP A 262 -16.47 -4.76 -2.66
N ASP A 263 -16.40 -3.96 -1.59
CA ASP A 263 -15.15 -3.32 -1.18
C ASP A 263 -14.07 -4.35 -0.81
N PHE A 264 -14.45 -5.45 -0.14
CA PHE A 264 -13.51 -6.55 0.14
C PHE A 264 -12.99 -7.22 -1.13
N LYS A 265 -13.81 -7.38 -2.17
CA LYS A 265 -13.34 -7.89 -3.48
C LYS A 265 -12.35 -6.92 -4.13
N ILE A 266 -12.66 -5.63 -4.10
CA ILE A 266 -11.78 -4.58 -4.65
C ILE A 266 -10.43 -4.59 -3.92
N LEU A 267 -10.44 -4.59 -2.59
CA LEU A 267 -9.22 -4.64 -1.77
C LEU A 267 -8.41 -5.93 -2.03
N ALA A 268 -9.08 -7.09 -2.11
CA ALA A 268 -8.42 -8.33 -2.45
C ALA A 268 -7.77 -8.25 -3.84
N LYS A 269 -8.46 -7.68 -4.84
CA LYS A 269 -7.93 -7.51 -6.19
C LYS A 269 -6.72 -6.56 -6.22
N MET A 270 -6.76 -5.45 -5.49
CA MET A 270 -5.64 -4.52 -5.35
C MET A 270 -4.39 -5.23 -4.82
N TYR A 271 -4.50 -5.91 -3.66
CA TYR A 271 -3.34 -6.61 -3.10
C TYR A 271 -2.87 -7.77 -3.97
N TYR A 272 -3.79 -8.51 -4.61
CA TYR A 272 -3.44 -9.59 -5.53
C TYR A 272 -2.60 -9.10 -6.72
N THR A 273 -3.06 -8.04 -7.38
CA THR A 273 -2.34 -7.45 -8.52
C THR A 273 -1.00 -6.85 -8.10
N LEU A 274 -0.95 -6.17 -6.95
CA LEU A 274 0.30 -5.68 -6.35
C LEU A 274 1.30 -6.82 -6.09
N ILE A 275 0.87 -7.91 -5.44
CA ILE A 275 1.71 -9.08 -5.14
C ILE A 275 2.29 -9.67 -6.43
N ASN A 276 1.45 -9.86 -7.45
CA ASN A 276 1.90 -10.41 -8.74
C ASN A 276 2.90 -9.48 -9.43
N TYR A 277 2.64 -8.17 -9.41
CA TYR A 277 3.57 -7.16 -9.91
C TYR A 277 4.93 -7.27 -9.19
N LEU A 278 4.94 -7.26 -7.85
CA LEU A 278 6.15 -7.37 -7.03
C LEU A 278 6.94 -8.65 -7.33
N GLN A 279 6.26 -9.79 -7.42
CA GLN A 279 6.88 -11.08 -7.77
C GLN A 279 7.48 -11.09 -9.17
N SER A 280 6.77 -10.52 -10.15
CA SER A 280 7.24 -10.48 -11.54
C SER A 280 8.55 -9.70 -11.71
N LYS A 281 8.78 -8.72 -10.84
CA LYS A 281 9.96 -7.84 -10.86
C LYS A 281 11.01 -8.18 -9.81
N ASN A 282 10.85 -9.28 -9.04
CA ASN A 282 11.69 -9.59 -7.88
C ASN A 282 11.82 -8.42 -6.88
N LEU A 283 10.76 -7.62 -6.73
CA LEU A 283 10.73 -6.43 -5.88
C LEU A 283 10.19 -6.73 -4.49
N ASP A 284 10.75 -6.00 -3.53
CA ASP A 284 10.26 -5.77 -2.16
C ASP A 284 9.99 -7.02 -1.30
N THR A 285 10.98 -7.33 -0.46
CA THR A 285 10.94 -8.44 0.49
C THR A 285 10.21 -8.12 1.80
N ASP A 286 10.14 -6.84 2.19
CA ASP A 286 9.89 -6.49 3.60
C ASP A 286 8.41 -6.51 3.94
N ASN A 287 7.59 -5.91 3.07
CA ASN A 287 6.15 -5.79 3.28
C ASN A 287 5.35 -6.93 2.64
N MET A 288 6.00 -7.80 1.89
CA MET A 288 5.34 -8.83 1.08
C MET A 288 4.51 -9.81 1.92
N SER A 289 4.96 -10.14 3.13
CA SER A 289 4.19 -10.99 4.05
C SER A 289 2.89 -10.32 4.52
N GLU A 290 2.93 -9.01 4.74
CA GLU A 290 1.77 -8.22 5.14
C GLU A 290 0.78 -8.09 3.98
N TYR A 291 1.24 -7.85 2.75
CA TYR A 291 0.36 -7.78 1.57
C TYR A 291 -0.32 -9.11 1.29
N ARG A 292 0.39 -10.24 1.40
CA ARG A 292 -0.22 -11.58 1.26
C ARG A 292 -1.26 -11.87 2.35
N PHE A 293 -0.97 -11.43 3.58
CA PHE A 293 -1.94 -11.53 4.68
C PHE A 293 -3.20 -10.71 4.38
N LEU A 294 -3.06 -9.45 3.95
CA LEU A 294 -4.18 -8.57 3.62
C LEU A 294 -5.00 -9.09 2.44
N TYR A 295 -4.34 -9.56 1.37
CA TYR A 295 -5.00 -10.25 0.27
C TYR A 295 -5.87 -11.41 0.77
N SER A 296 -5.28 -12.32 1.55
CA SER A 296 -5.98 -13.51 2.07
C SER A 296 -7.12 -13.13 3.01
N TYR A 297 -6.92 -12.10 3.84
CA TYR A 297 -7.91 -11.58 4.76
C TYR A 297 -9.13 -10.98 4.04
N TYR A 298 -8.92 -10.10 3.06
CA TYR A 298 -10.03 -9.51 2.30
C TYR A 298 -10.67 -10.52 1.35
N SER A 299 -9.90 -11.44 0.77
CA SER A 299 -10.42 -12.56 -0.03
C SER A 299 -11.37 -13.43 0.81
N MET A 300 -10.99 -13.78 2.05
CA MET A 300 -11.88 -14.47 3.00
C MET A 300 -13.16 -13.66 3.25
N LEU A 301 -13.05 -12.37 3.59
CA LEU A 301 -14.22 -11.54 3.91
C LEU A 301 -15.16 -11.34 2.72
N SER A 302 -14.65 -11.43 1.49
CA SER A 302 -15.46 -11.35 0.26
C SER A 302 -16.36 -12.59 0.04
N LYS A 303 -16.00 -13.75 0.60
CA LYS A 303 -16.73 -15.03 0.46
C LYS A 303 -18.04 -15.04 1.28
N GLN A 304 -18.92 -16.00 1.01
CA GLN A 304 -20.06 -16.28 1.89
C GLN A 304 -19.61 -16.92 3.22
N ARG A 305 -20.34 -16.67 4.31
CA ARG A 305 -19.92 -17.03 5.68
C ARG A 305 -19.63 -18.53 5.87
N LEU A 306 -20.41 -19.41 5.23
CA LEU A 306 -20.20 -20.86 5.29
C LEU A 306 -18.89 -21.27 4.60
N ASN A 307 -18.54 -20.59 3.50
CA ASN A 307 -17.32 -20.87 2.74
C ASN A 307 -16.06 -20.29 3.42
N GLN A 308 -16.21 -19.55 4.53
CA GLN A 308 -15.11 -18.93 5.27
C GLN A 308 -14.57 -19.81 6.40
N ILE A 309 -15.19 -20.96 6.72
CA ILE A 309 -14.83 -21.74 7.92
C ILE A 309 -13.34 -22.11 7.92
N TRP A 310 -12.85 -22.69 6.82
CA TRP A 310 -11.44 -23.07 6.69
C TRP A 310 -10.49 -21.86 6.67
N ASP A 311 -10.89 -20.78 5.97
CA ASP A 311 -10.09 -19.55 5.93
C ASP A 311 -9.98 -18.91 7.33
N ARG A 312 -11.06 -18.92 8.12
CA ARG A 312 -11.08 -18.37 9.48
C ARG A 312 -10.23 -19.19 10.43
N ILE A 313 -10.26 -20.52 10.32
CA ILE A 313 -9.37 -21.40 11.08
C ILE A 313 -7.91 -21.09 10.72
N SER A 314 -7.58 -20.99 9.44
CA SER A 314 -6.22 -20.65 8.97
C SER A 314 -5.78 -19.25 9.43
N TRP A 315 -6.67 -18.26 9.36
CA TRP A 315 -6.43 -16.91 9.85
C TRP A 315 -6.14 -16.89 11.35
N LEU A 316 -6.93 -17.64 12.13
CA LEU A 316 -6.83 -17.71 13.58
C LEU A 316 -5.53 -18.38 14.02
N ILE A 317 -5.21 -19.54 13.44
CA ILE A 317 -4.07 -20.39 13.85
C ILE A 317 -2.73 -19.79 13.41
N CYS A 318 -2.60 -19.41 12.13
CA CYS A 318 -1.30 -19.03 11.56
C CYS A 318 -1.33 -17.75 10.72
N GLY A 319 -2.46 -17.03 10.69
CA GLY A 319 -2.62 -15.83 9.85
C GLY A 319 -2.36 -16.13 8.38
N PHE A 320 -2.94 -17.23 7.86
CA PHE A 320 -2.73 -17.71 6.50
C PHE A 320 -1.27 -18.12 6.20
N GLY A 321 -0.50 -18.44 7.24
CA GLY A 321 0.92 -18.81 7.16
C GLY A 321 1.88 -17.62 7.14
N GLU A 322 1.38 -16.38 7.13
CA GLU A 322 2.23 -15.18 7.12
C GLU A 322 2.55 -14.68 8.55
N LYS A 323 1.80 -15.12 9.58
CA LYS A 323 1.97 -14.70 10.99
C LYS A 323 2.31 -15.89 11.89
N ILE A 324 3.53 -16.41 11.76
CA ILE A 324 4.05 -17.56 12.53
C ILE A 324 3.96 -17.33 14.05
N GLU A 325 4.08 -16.08 14.51
CA GLU A 325 3.97 -15.72 15.93
C GLU A 325 2.66 -16.20 16.58
N ARG A 326 1.56 -16.26 15.80
CA ARG A 326 0.27 -16.79 16.29
C ARG A 326 0.32 -18.29 16.57
N LEU A 327 1.11 -19.05 15.79
CA LEU A 327 1.29 -20.48 16.04
C LEU A 327 1.91 -20.71 17.42
N PHE A 328 2.95 -19.96 17.79
CA PHE A 328 3.55 -20.11 19.12
C PHE A 328 2.55 -19.84 20.26
N GLY A 329 1.65 -18.86 20.09
CA GLY A 329 0.57 -18.63 21.04
C GLY A 329 -0.39 -19.83 21.16
N TRP A 330 -0.82 -20.40 20.02
CA TRP A 330 -1.66 -21.60 20.01
C TRP A 330 -0.96 -22.84 20.56
N PHE A 331 0.33 -22.98 20.32
CA PHE A 331 1.15 -24.06 20.88
C PHE A 331 1.11 -24.05 22.41
N ILE A 332 1.33 -22.88 23.02
CA ILE A 332 1.23 -22.71 24.47
C ILE A 332 -0.19 -23.01 24.96
N PHE A 333 -1.22 -22.52 24.26
CA PHE A 333 -2.62 -22.78 24.61
C PHE A 333 -2.96 -24.28 24.59
N PHE A 334 -2.58 -25.02 23.56
CA PHE A 334 -2.85 -26.46 23.43
C PHE A 334 -2.02 -27.34 24.38
N ILE A 335 -1.07 -26.76 25.11
CA ILE A 335 -0.37 -27.41 26.21
C ILE A 335 -1.03 -27.05 27.55
N LEU A 336 -1.29 -25.77 27.81
CA LEU A 336 -1.80 -25.31 29.10
C LEU A 336 -3.28 -25.67 29.31
N ALA A 337 -4.12 -25.57 28.27
CA ALA A 337 -5.55 -25.82 28.41
C ALA A 337 -5.86 -27.30 28.74
N PRO A 338 -5.25 -28.31 28.06
CA PRO A 338 -5.40 -29.70 28.49
C PRO A 338 -4.78 -29.98 29.86
N ALA A 339 -3.65 -29.35 30.21
CA ALA A 339 -3.05 -29.50 31.55
C ALA A 339 -4.02 -29.08 32.67
N ALA A 340 -4.70 -27.94 32.50
CA ALA A 340 -5.76 -27.52 33.42
C ALA A 340 -6.97 -28.46 33.38
N GLY A 341 -7.34 -28.96 32.20
CA GLY A 341 -8.40 -29.96 32.04
C GLY A 341 -8.10 -31.27 32.78
N TYR A 342 -6.85 -31.74 32.73
CA TYR A 342 -6.40 -32.97 33.41
C TYR A 342 -6.49 -32.90 34.92
N MET A 343 -6.25 -31.72 35.52
CA MET A 343 -6.46 -31.55 36.96
C MET A 343 -7.91 -31.84 37.36
N ILE A 344 -8.88 -31.50 36.52
CA ILE A 344 -10.31 -31.68 36.79
C ILE A 344 -10.79 -33.07 36.35
N SER A 345 -10.25 -33.60 35.26
CA SER A 345 -10.73 -34.86 34.68
C SER A 345 -10.10 -36.10 35.29
N GLY A 346 -8.91 -35.96 35.90
CA GLY A 346 -8.17 -37.08 36.50
C GLY A 346 -6.97 -37.52 35.67
N ILE A 347 -5.79 -37.62 36.30
CA ILE A 347 -4.65 -38.39 35.78
C ILE A 347 -4.09 -39.29 36.87
N LYS A 348 -3.56 -40.45 36.47
CA LYS A 348 -2.92 -41.40 37.37
C LYS A 348 -1.41 -41.36 37.22
N VAL A 349 -0.72 -41.12 38.33
CA VAL A 349 0.74 -41.04 38.45
C VAL A 349 1.20 -42.14 39.38
N GLY A 350 1.62 -43.29 38.83
CA GLY A 350 1.89 -44.48 39.65
C GLY A 350 0.64 -44.99 40.37
N GLU A 351 0.63 -44.96 41.70
CA GLU A 351 -0.55 -45.35 42.51
C GLU A 351 -1.44 -44.17 42.90
N SER A 352 -0.98 -42.92 42.77
CA SER A 352 -1.78 -41.74 43.12
C SER A 352 -2.60 -41.23 41.93
N VAL A 353 -3.81 -40.74 42.23
CA VAL A 353 -4.70 -40.10 41.26
C VAL A 353 -4.78 -38.62 41.60
N ILE A 354 -4.46 -37.77 40.62
CA ILE A 354 -4.64 -36.32 40.68
C ILE A 354 -5.99 -36.03 40.05
N ASN A 355 -6.98 -35.70 40.88
CA ASN A 355 -8.32 -35.33 40.44
C ASN A 355 -8.91 -34.29 41.42
N TYR A 356 -9.24 -33.11 40.91
CA TYR A 356 -9.74 -31.97 41.67
C TYR A 356 -11.24 -31.77 41.42
N ASP A 357 -12.02 -31.85 42.49
CA ASP A 357 -13.46 -31.56 42.44
C ASP A 357 -13.74 -30.06 42.30
N VAL A 358 -14.51 -29.69 41.27
CA VAL A 358 -14.89 -28.30 41.00
C VAL A 358 -15.92 -27.77 41.99
N ILE A 359 -16.70 -28.65 42.63
CA ILE A 359 -17.78 -28.30 43.56
C ILE A 359 -17.63 -29.11 44.85
N GLY A 360 -17.41 -28.41 45.97
CA GLY A 360 -17.39 -29.04 47.30
C GLY A 360 -16.08 -29.76 47.68
N GLY A 361 -15.01 -29.59 46.90
CA GLY A 361 -13.70 -30.17 47.19
C GLY A 361 -13.00 -29.57 48.41
N THR A 362 -12.06 -30.31 49.00
CA THR A 362 -11.21 -29.82 50.09
C THR A 362 -10.15 -28.86 49.55
N PRO A 363 -9.95 -27.67 50.15
CA PRO A 363 -8.92 -26.73 49.70
C PRO A 363 -7.53 -27.36 49.83
N VAL A 364 -6.77 -27.31 48.74
CA VAL A 364 -5.39 -27.82 48.67
C VAL A 364 -4.42 -26.65 48.80
N GLY A 365 -3.29 -26.86 49.49
CA GLY A 365 -2.23 -25.85 49.61
C GLY A 365 -1.59 -25.52 48.25
N LEU A 366 -1.13 -24.27 48.08
CA LEU A 366 -0.54 -23.78 46.83
C LEU A 366 0.64 -24.63 46.35
N ASP A 367 1.49 -25.09 47.26
CA ASP A 367 2.69 -25.87 46.91
C ASP A 367 2.32 -27.20 46.23
N LYS A 368 1.36 -27.93 46.81
CA LYS A 368 0.87 -29.18 46.25
C LYS A 368 0.10 -28.97 44.95
N TRP A 369 -0.68 -27.89 44.85
CA TRP A 369 -1.36 -27.55 43.60
C TRP A 369 -0.37 -27.28 42.45
N MET A 370 0.73 -26.58 42.72
CA MET A 370 1.77 -26.33 41.73
C MET A 370 2.49 -27.63 41.30
N GLU A 371 2.77 -28.53 42.24
CA GLU A 371 3.34 -29.85 41.94
C GLU A 371 2.42 -30.69 41.05
N ASP A 372 1.14 -30.78 41.43
CA ASP A 372 0.12 -31.52 40.68
C ASP A 372 -0.10 -30.92 39.28
N PHE A 373 -0.12 -29.59 39.16
CA PHE A 373 -0.19 -28.91 37.88
C PHE A 373 1.07 -29.17 37.03
N GLY A 374 2.25 -29.22 37.65
CA GLY A 374 3.50 -29.58 36.97
C GLY A 374 3.46 -30.97 36.36
N MET A 375 2.88 -31.94 37.07
CA MET A 375 2.65 -33.30 36.56
C MET A 375 1.65 -33.33 35.41
N CYS A 376 0.52 -32.61 35.54
CA CYS A 376 -0.47 -32.48 34.47
C CYS A 376 0.12 -31.79 33.22
N LEU A 377 0.98 -30.79 33.42
CA LEU A 377 1.69 -30.08 32.36
C LEU A 377 2.68 -31.00 31.66
N HIS A 378 3.46 -31.77 32.40
CA HIS A 378 4.36 -32.77 31.83
C HIS A 378 3.59 -33.79 30.98
N PHE A 379 2.49 -34.34 31.50
CA PHE A 379 1.62 -35.25 30.75
C PHE A 379 1.06 -34.61 29.48
N SER A 380 0.62 -33.36 29.57
CA SER A 380 0.12 -32.58 28.43
C SER A 380 1.19 -32.38 27.35
N ILE A 381 2.43 -32.04 27.71
CA ILE A 381 3.55 -31.88 26.77
C ILE A 381 3.85 -33.21 26.05
N VAL A 382 3.97 -34.30 26.81
CA VAL A 382 4.29 -35.64 26.28
C VAL A 382 3.18 -36.17 25.38
N THR A 383 1.92 -35.88 25.73
CA THR A 383 0.75 -36.25 24.93
C THR A 383 0.68 -35.42 23.64
N PHE A 384 0.86 -34.10 23.73
CA PHE A 384 0.84 -33.20 22.56
C PHE A 384 1.96 -33.50 21.55
N SER A 385 3.16 -33.81 22.06
CA SER A 385 4.33 -34.21 21.26
C SER A 385 4.28 -35.67 20.78
N THR A 386 3.28 -36.43 21.20
CA THR A 386 3.10 -37.86 20.87
C THR A 386 4.27 -38.77 21.29
N VAL A 387 5.08 -38.35 22.27
CA VAL A 387 6.22 -39.14 22.78
C VAL A 387 5.73 -40.31 23.66
N GLY A 388 4.75 -40.06 24.53
CA GLY A 388 4.06 -41.10 25.29
C GLY A 388 4.94 -41.98 26.18
N TYR A 389 5.63 -41.42 27.19
CA TYR A 389 6.49 -42.20 28.10
C TYR A 389 5.78 -43.31 28.90
N GLY A 390 4.44 -43.30 28.97
CA GLY A 390 3.65 -44.36 29.62
C GLY A 390 3.68 -44.36 31.16
N ASN A 391 4.35 -43.37 31.77
CA ASN A 391 4.46 -43.19 33.22
C ASN A 391 3.22 -42.55 33.86
N ILE A 392 2.50 -41.74 33.10
CA ILE A 392 1.26 -41.08 33.50
C ILE A 392 0.18 -41.53 32.52
N ILE A 393 -0.96 -41.99 33.03
CA ILE A 393 -2.09 -42.42 32.22
C ILE A 393 -3.34 -41.60 32.56
N PRO A 394 -4.19 -41.30 31.55
CA PRO A 394 -5.45 -40.63 31.80
C PRO A 394 -6.35 -41.53 32.67
N ASP A 395 -7.03 -40.93 33.65
CA ASP A 395 -7.97 -41.63 34.51
C ASP A 395 -9.39 -41.09 34.26
N GLY A 396 -10.34 -41.97 33.98
CA GLY A 396 -11.73 -41.59 33.67
C GLY A 396 -11.98 -41.08 32.23
N LEU A 397 -13.26 -41.14 31.83
CA LEU A 397 -13.71 -40.84 30.46
C LEU A 397 -13.35 -39.42 29.99
N GLY A 398 -13.43 -38.42 30.89
CA GLY A 398 -13.10 -37.03 30.56
C GLY A 398 -11.63 -36.88 30.15
N SER A 399 -10.73 -37.51 30.89
CA SER A 399 -9.28 -37.47 30.63
C SER A 399 -8.91 -38.19 29.34
N TYR A 400 -9.58 -39.33 29.04
CA TYR A 400 -9.43 -40.02 27.76
C TYR A 400 -9.87 -39.16 26.56
N ILE A 401 -10.99 -38.44 26.68
CA ILE A 401 -11.47 -37.57 25.59
C ILE A 401 -10.52 -36.39 25.38
N ILE A 402 -10.03 -35.77 26.45
CA ILE A 402 -9.08 -34.65 26.38
C ILE A 402 -7.77 -35.12 25.74
N SER A 403 -7.20 -36.24 26.18
CA SER A 403 -5.95 -36.78 25.64
C SER A 403 -6.08 -37.21 24.17
N ALA A 404 -7.15 -37.91 23.80
CA ALA A 404 -7.39 -38.29 22.41
C ALA A 404 -7.52 -37.05 21.51
N SER A 405 -8.26 -36.02 21.96
CA SER A 405 -8.40 -34.75 21.24
C SER A 405 -7.06 -34.03 21.12
N GLN A 406 -6.27 -34.00 22.19
CA GLN A 406 -4.96 -33.36 22.23
C GLN A 406 -3.97 -34.02 21.26
N ILE A 407 -3.96 -35.35 21.18
CA ILE A 407 -3.11 -36.09 20.21
C ILE A 407 -3.48 -35.70 18.76
N LEU A 408 -4.77 -35.70 18.43
CA LEU A 408 -5.24 -35.32 17.09
C LEU A 408 -4.85 -33.89 16.73
N ILE A 409 -5.03 -32.96 17.66
CA ILE A 409 -4.63 -31.56 17.49
C ILE A 409 -3.11 -31.45 17.34
N GLY A 410 -2.33 -32.17 18.15
CA GLY A 410 -0.87 -32.19 18.10
C GLY A 410 -0.32 -32.61 16.74
N ILE A 411 -0.84 -33.71 16.18
CA ILE A 411 -0.45 -34.19 14.84
C ILE A 411 -0.72 -33.14 13.76
N LEU A 412 -1.93 -32.56 13.75
CA LEU A 412 -2.31 -31.51 12.79
C LEU A 412 -1.46 -30.24 12.96
N PHE A 413 -1.13 -29.89 14.20
CA PHE A 413 -0.35 -28.72 14.53
C PHE A 413 1.09 -28.85 14.04
N ILE A 414 1.76 -29.99 14.31
CA ILE A 414 3.11 -30.27 13.82
C ILE A 414 3.13 -30.24 12.29
N ALA A 415 2.15 -30.86 11.62
CA ALA A 415 2.05 -30.83 10.15
C ALA A 415 1.93 -29.40 9.61
N THR A 416 1.10 -28.56 10.24
CA THR A 416 0.91 -27.15 9.86
C THR A 416 2.18 -26.34 10.10
N LEU A 417 2.84 -26.52 11.24
CA LEU A 417 4.09 -25.83 11.59
C LEU A 417 5.19 -26.17 10.57
N THR A 418 5.36 -27.46 10.24
CA THR A 418 6.33 -27.91 9.25
C THR A 418 6.02 -27.34 7.87
N SER A 419 4.75 -27.38 7.42
CA SER A 419 4.34 -26.85 6.12
C SER A 419 4.61 -25.34 5.98
N VAL A 420 4.24 -24.56 7.00
CA VAL A 420 4.45 -23.10 7.01
C VAL A 420 5.95 -22.76 7.06
N THR A 421 6.72 -23.50 7.85
CA THR A 421 8.18 -23.29 7.96
C THR A 421 8.89 -23.60 6.65
N ILE A 422 8.58 -24.73 6.03
CA ILE A 422 9.14 -25.11 4.71
C ILE A 422 8.78 -24.05 3.66
N LYS A 423 7.53 -23.60 3.60
CA LYS A 423 7.09 -22.54 2.66
C LYS A 423 7.83 -21.22 2.86
N LYS A 424 8.31 -20.95 4.07
CA LYS A 424 9.07 -19.72 4.39
C LYS A 424 10.56 -19.86 4.10
N ILE A 425 11.11 -21.07 4.18
CA ILE A 425 12.52 -21.36 3.84
C ILE A 425 12.73 -21.50 2.32
N LEU A 426 11.77 -22.09 1.61
CA LEU A 426 11.84 -22.29 0.15
C LEU A 426 11.50 -21.02 -0.65
N LYS A 427 11.04 -19.96 0.00
CA LYS A 427 10.83 -18.63 -0.59
C LYS A 427 12.07 -17.79 -0.38
#